data_AF-A0A3D1IPJ5-F1
#
_entry.id   AF-A0A3D1IPJ5-F1
#
_cell.length_a   1.000
_cell.length_b   1.000
_cell.length_c   1.000
_cell.angle_alpha   90.00
_cell.angle_beta   90.00
_cell.angle_gamma   90.00
#
_symmetry.space_group_name_H-M   'P 1'
#
loop_
_entity.id
_entity.type
_entity.pdbx_description
1 polymer ?
#
loop_
_entity_poly.entity_id
_entity_poly.type
_entity_poly.pdbx_seq_one_letter_code
_entity_poly.pdbx_strand_id
1 'polypeptide(L)'
;GCEEMTAKYREGDRKVVTDGGTYLRPTIVYCESFEHPLSNREFLCPYASVVEVPQADMLNQMGESLVVTAITKDEAFQADLLASPLIERLNLGPISTMKISWDQPHEGNMFEFLYKRRSIGMAA
;
A
#
# COMPACT_ATOMS: atom_id res chain seq x y z
N GLY A 1 -20.37 -1.25 0.99
CA GLY A 1 -20.20 -2.62 0.46
C GLY A 1 -18.81 -2.83 -0.09
N CYS A 2 -18.56 -4.00 -0.69
CA CYS A 2 -17.34 -4.25 -1.48
C CYS A 2 -17.66 -5.06 -2.74
N GLU A 3 -16.92 -4.83 -3.82
CA GLU A 3 -17.04 -5.55 -5.08
C GLU A 3 -15.69 -6.12 -5.51
N GLU A 4 -15.66 -7.40 -5.92
CA GLU A 4 -14.48 -7.98 -6.56
C GLU A 4 -14.44 -7.59 -8.05
N MET A 5 -13.69 -6.53 -8.36
CA MET A 5 -13.61 -5.95 -9.70
C MET A 5 -13.00 -6.89 -10.74
N THR A 6 -12.14 -7.82 -10.31
CA THR A 6 -11.49 -8.81 -11.18
C THR A 6 -12.38 -10.01 -11.52
N ALA A 7 -13.48 -10.24 -10.79
CA ALA A 7 -14.29 -11.44 -10.94
C ALA A 7 -14.84 -11.59 -12.37
N LYS A 8 -15.33 -10.50 -12.96
CA LYS A 8 -15.87 -10.47 -14.33
C LYS A 8 -14.84 -10.75 -15.44
N TYR A 9 -13.55 -10.64 -15.14
CA TYR A 9 -12.46 -10.90 -16.09
C TYR A 9 -11.86 -12.30 -15.91
N ARG A 10 -12.36 -13.07 -14.95
CA ARG A 10 -11.82 -14.38 -14.61
C ARG A 10 -12.71 -15.49 -15.17
N GLU A 11 -12.09 -16.43 -15.88
CA GLU A 11 -12.75 -17.69 -16.23
C GLU A 11 -12.52 -18.73 -15.12
N GLY A 12 -13.56 -19.03 -14.34
CA GLY A 12 -13.51 -20.01 -13.24
C GLY A 12 -13.05 -19.45 -11.89
N ASP A 13 -12.69 -20.34 -10.97
CA ASP A 13 -12.49 -20.00 -9.57
C ASP A 13 -11.23 -19.15 -9.28
N ARG A 14 -11.27 -18.37 -8.20
CA ARG A 14 -10.12 -17.61 -7.69
C ARG A 14 -8.98 -18.52 -7.23
N LYS A 15 -9.34 -19.62 -6.55
CA LYS A 15 -8.41 -20.64 -6.06
C LYS A 15 -8.42 -21.80 -7.04
N VAL A 16 -7.25 -22.14 -7.57
CA VAL A 16 -7.09 -23.27 -8.48
C VAL A 16 -6.09 -24.24 -7.86
N VAL A 17 -6.42 -25.53 -7.90
CA VAL A 17 -5.51 -26.61 -7.52
C VAL A 17 -5.14 -27.37 -8.79
N THR A 18 -3.86 -27.36 -9.14
CA THR A 18 -3.32 -28.04 -10.32
C THR A 18 -1.89 -28.48 -10.02
N ASP A 19 -1.47 -29.62 -10.60
CA ASP A 19 -0.09 -30.12 -10.51
C ASP A 19 0.45 -30.22 -9.06
N GLY A 20 -0.44 -30.50 -8.10
CA GLY A 20 -0.09 -30.58 -6.67
C GLY A 20 0.09 -29.23 -5.97
N GLY A 21 -0.05 -28.10 -6.67
CA GLY A 21 0.03 -26.75 -6.12
C GLY A 21 -1.33 -26.11 -5.85
N THR A 22 -1.37 -25.16 -4.92
CA THR A 22 -2.52 -24.27 -4.69
C THR A 22 -2.17 -22.87 -5.15
N TYR A 23 -2.93 -22.36 -6.12
CA TYR A 23 -2.71 -21.06 -6.73
C TYR A 23 -3.88 -20.12 -6.46
N LEU A 24 -3.57 -18.86 -6.16
CA LEU A 24 -4.54 -17.79 -6.04
C LEU A 24 -4.34 -16.80 -7.18
N ARG A 25 -5.40 -16.55 -7.92
CA ARG A 25 -5.39 -15.55 -8.99
C ARG A 25 -5.46 -14.13 -8.39
N PRO A 26 -4.81 -13.14 -9.03
CA PRO A 26 -4.89 -11.74 -8.61
C PRO A 26 -6.32 -11.28 -8.38
N THR A 27 -6.52 -10.54 -7.29
CA THR A 27 -7.83 -10.05 -6.86
C THR A 27 -7.73 -8.57 -6.56
N ILE A 28 -8.56 -7.77 -7.25
CA ILE A 28 -8.77 -6.35 -6.92
C ILE A 28 -10.16 -6.20 -6.33
N VAL A 29 -10.24 -5.69 -5.11
CA VAL A 29 -11.51 -5.43 -4.43
C VAL A 29 -11.72 -3.93 -4.29
N TYR A 30 -12.80 -3.41 -4.85
CA TYR A 30 -13.26 -2.07 -4.56
C TYR A 30 -14.05 -2.08 -3.25
N CYS A 31 -13.67 -1.21 -2.30
CA CYS A 31 -14.40 -0.99 -1.06
C CYS A 31 -14.99 0.42 -1.10
N GLU A 32 -16.28 0.55 -0.79
CA GLU A 32 -16.95 1.85 -0.75
C GLU A 32 -16.46 2.74 0.41
N SER A 33 -15.87 2.16 1.45
CA SER A 33 -15.34 2.88 2.60
C SER A 33 -14.21 2.13 3.29
N PHE A 34 -13.42 2.86 4.09
CA PHE A 34 -12.39 2.27 4.95
C PHE A 34 -12.95 1.46 6.12
N GLU A 35 -14.23 1.63 6.47
CA GLU A 35 -14.88 0.82 7.50
C GLU A 35 -15.03 -0.65 7.08
N HIS A 36 -14.97 -0.93 5.78
CA HIS A 36 -15.04 -2.29 5.29
C HIS A 36 -13.77 -3.07 5.70
N PRO A 37 -13.87 -4.28 6.30
CA PRO A 37 -12.71 -5.02 6.81
C PRO A 37 -11.66 -5.42 5.75
N LEU A 38 -12.01 -5.33 4.47
CA LEU A 38 -11.11 -5.63 3.35
C LEU A 38 -10.34 -4.42 2.83
N SER A 39 -10.64 -3.21 3.30
CA SER A 39 -10.04 -1.96 2.82
C SER A 39 -8.58 -1.80 3.27
N ASN A 40 -8.30 -2.11 4.54
CA ASN A 40 -7.01 -1.90 5.21
C ASN A 40 -6.54 -3.18 5.93
N ARG A 41 -6.62 -4.32 5.24
CA ARG A 41 -6.15 -5.60 5.77
C ARG A 41 -5.04 -6.17 4.89
N GLU A 42 -3.93 -6.51 5.52
CA GLU A 42 -2.83 -7.18 4.84
C GLU A 42 -3.17 -8.64 4.57
N PHE A 43 -2.91 -9.07 3.32
CA PHE A 43 -3.02 -10.46 2.91
C PHE A 43 -1.73 -10.90 2.23
N LEU A 44 -1.21 -12.06 2.62
CA LEU A 44 -0.02 -12.67 2.03
C LEU A 44 -0.36 -13.42 0.74
N CYS A 45 -1.12 -12.79 -0.15
CA CYS A 45 -1.49 -13.33 -1.45
C CYS A 45 -1.65 -12.20 -2.48
N PRO A 46 -1.79 -12.52 -3.79
CA PRO A 46 -1.97 -11.52 -4.85
C PRO A 46 -3.31 -10.76 -4.72
N TYR A 47 -3.34 -9.75 -3.84
CA TYR A 47 -4.53 -9.02 -3.45
C TYR A 47 -4.22 -7.52 -3.37
N ALA A 48 -5.17 -6.70 -3.81
CA ALA A 48 -5.19 -5.27 -3.49
C ALA A 48 -6.62 -4.79 -3.29
N SER A 49 -6.80 -3.89 -2.32
CA SER A 49 -8.01 -3.11 -2.13
C SER A 49 -7.87 -1.75 -2.80
N VAL A 50 -8.97 -1.24 -3.35
CA VAL A 50 -9.10 0.14 -3.84
C VAL A 50 -10.24 0.77 -3.04
N VAL A 51 -9.96 1.90 -2.42
CA VAL A 51 -10.92 2.64 -1.61
C VAL A 51 -10.75 4.13 -1.88
N GLU A 52 -11.87 4.82 -2.03
CA GLU A 52 -11.88 6.26 -2.24
C GLU A 52 -12.06 6.97 -0.91
N VAL A 53 -11.25 8.01 -0.68
CA VAL A 53 -11.36 8.90 0.48
C VAL A 53 -11.11 10.33 0.07
N PRO A 54 -11.76 11.30 0.73
CA PRO A 54 -11.37 12.70 0.64
C PRO A 54 -9.88 12.85 0.97
N GLN A 55 -9.13 13.59 0.15
CA GLN A 55 -7.67 13.75 0.31
C GLN A 55 -7.30 14.27 1.71
N ALA A 56 -8.13 15.17 2.27
CA ALA A 56 -7.93 15.75 3.60
C ALA A 56 -7.96 14.72 4.74
N ASP A 57 -8.68 13.61 4.55
CA ASP A 57 -8.85 12.55 5.55
C ASP A 57 -7.88 11.38 5.33
N MET A 58 -7.26 11.29 4.15
CA MET A 58 -6.48 10.14 3.67
C MET A 58 -5.39 9.71 4.66
N LEU A 59 -4.57 10.67 5.12
CA LEU A 59 -3.44 10.39 6.02
C LEU A 59 -3.89 9.78 7.35
N ASN A 60 -4.98 10.28 7.92
CA ASN A 60 -5.52 9.77 9.18
C ASN A 60 -6.21 8.42 8.97
N GLN A 61 -6.91 8.25 7.86
CA GLN A 61 -7.68 7.05 7.56
C GLN A 61 -6.79 5.85 7.18
N MET A 62 -5.70 6.08 6.45
CA MET A 62 -4.72 5.06 6.09
C MET A 62 -4.00 4.50 7.32
N GLY A 63 -3.68 5.38 8.29
CA GLY A 63 -2.96 5.02 9.50
C GLY A 63 -1.46 4.79 9.26
N GLU A 64 -0.84 4.03 10.17
CA GLU A 64 0.58 3.68 10.07
C GLU A 64 0.84 2.82 8.83
N SER A 65 1.93 3.10 8.13
CA SER A 65 2.30 2.43 6.89
C SER A 65 3.80 2.29 6.76
N LEU A 66 4.24 1.05 6.56
CA LEU A 66 5.64 0.71 6.35
C LEU A 66 6.22 1.42 5.12
N VAL A 67 5.49 1.39 4.00
CA VAL A 67 5.89 2.06 2.77
C VAL A 67 4.68 2.62 2.03
N VAL A 68 4.80 3.87 1.59
CA VAL A 68 3.78 4.55 0.78
C VAL A 68 4.40 5.03 -0.51
N THR A 69 3.67 4.83 -1.61
CA THR A 69 3.95 5.50 -2.88
C THR A 69 2.83 6.47 -3.17
N ALA A 70 3.14 7.76 -3.21
CA ALA A 70 2.17 8.79 -3.52
C ALA A 70 2.36 9.30 -4.96
N ILE A 71 1.31 9.17 -5.76
CA ILE A 71 1.27 9.64 -7.14
C ILE A 71 0.41 10.92 -7.16
N THR A 72 1.05 12.07 -7.02
CA THR A 72 0.38 13.37 -6.96
C THR A 72 1.28 14.49 -7.47
N LYS A 73 0.67 15.57 -7.98
CA LYS A 73 1.33 16.84 -8.33
C LYS A 73 1.01 17.97 -7.35
N ASP A 74 0.22 17.68 -6.30
CA ASP A 74 -0.16 18.65 -5.28
C ASP A 74 1.01 18.84 -4.29
N GLU A 75 1.68 19.98 -4.37
CA GLU A 75 2.85 20.31 -3.54
C GLU A 75 2.50 20.42 -2.05
N ALA A 76 1.30 20.93 -1.72
CA ALA A 76 0.87 21.04 -0.32
C ALA A 76 0.68 19.65 0.27
N PHE A 77 0.05 18.75 -0.48
CA PHE A 77 -0.14 17.38 -0.04
C PHE A 77 1.18 16.59 0.03
N GLN A 78 2.12 16.84 -0.88
CA GLN A 78 3.47 16.28 -0.77
C GLN A 78 4.15 16.72 0.53
N ALA A 79 4.03 17.99 0.92
CA ALA A 79 4.56 18.48 2.19
C ALA A 79 3.90 17.79 3.40
N ASP A 80 2.58 17.57 3.36
CA ASP A 80 1.87 16.84 4.42
C ASP A 80 2.34 15.38 4.54
N LEU A 81 2.50 14.68 3.41
CA LEU A 81 3.03 13.32 3.36
C LEU A 81 4.48 13.26 3.90
N LEU A 82 5.30 14.25 3.53
CA LEU A 82 6.67 14.43 4.01
C LEU A 82 6.75 14.84 5.48
N ALA A 83 5.67 15.36 6.07
CA ALA A 83 5.62 15.69 7.49
C ALA A 83 5.08 14.51 8.32
N SER A 84 4.21 13.68 7.74
CA SER A 84 3.49 12.61 8.46
C SER A 84 4.43 11.63 9.19
N PRO A 85 4.27 11.43 10.51
CA PRO A 85 5.04 10.44 11.26
C PRO A 85 4.52 9.01 11.08
N LEU A 86 3.36 8.83 10.42
CA LEU A 86 2.74 7.53 10.21
C LEU A 86 3.35 6.77 9.03
N ILE A 87 4.11 7.46 8.18
CA ILE A 87 4.77 6.88 7.01
C ILE A 87 6.25 6.69 7.31
N GLU A 88 6.69 5.44 7.37
CA GLU A 88 8.10 5.15 7.65
C GLU A 88 8.98 5.40 6.42
N ARG A 89 8.50 4.94 5.26
CA ARG A 89 9.16 5.16 3.97
C ARG A 89 8.19 5.74 2.94
N LEU A 90 8.53 6.91 2.40
CA LEU A 90 7.73 7.59 1.38
C LEU A 90 8.48 7.60 0.04
N ASN A 91 7.80 7.16 -1.02
CA ASN A 91 8.18 7.43 -2.40
C ASN A 91 7.22 8.47 -3.00
N LEU A 92 7.76 9.55 -3.58
CA LEU A 92 6.97 10.52 -4.35
C LEU A 92 7.16 10.27 -5.85
N GLY A 93 6.03 10.06 -6.56
CA GLY A 93 6.00 9.71 -7.98
C GLY A 93 5.78 8.22 -8.25
N PRO A 94 5.86 7.77 -9.52
CA PRO A 94 5.53 6.41 -9.94
C PRO A 94 6.67 5.41 -9.61
N ILE A 95 7.00 5.30 -8.33
CA ILE A 95 8.08 4.45 -7.82
C ILE A 95 7.45 3.24 -7.13
N SER A 96 7.77 2.02 -7.58
CA SER A 96 7.25 0.81 -6.93
C SER A 96 7.71 0.71 -5.47
N THR A 97 6.81 0.30 -4.58
CA THR A 97 7.13 -0.01 -3.16
C THR A 97 8.17 -1.13 -3.04
N MET A 98 8.27 -2.00 -4.05
CA MET A 98 9.25 -3.09 -4.11
C MET A 98 10.64 -2.63 -4.57
N LYS A 99 10.80 -1.38 -5.02
CA LYS A 99 12.10 -0.86 -5.44
C LYS A 99 12.94 -0.56 -4.20
N ILE A 100 13.87 -1.46 -3.87
CA ILE A 100 14.78 -1.33 -2.72
C ILE A 100 16.10 -0.73 -3.21
N SER A 101 16.63 0.23 -2.45
CA SER A 101 17.97 0.76 -2.66
C SER A 101 18.80 0.56 -1.39
N TRP A 102 20.08 0.24 -1.53
CA TRP A 102 20.96 -0.08 -0.41
C TRP A 102 21.20 1.09 0.56
N ASP A 103 21.08 2.32 0.07
CA ASP A 103 21.17 3.57 0.83
C ASP A 103 19.87 3.93 1.56
N GLN A 104 18.77 3.24 1.25
CA GLN A 104 17.52 3.39 1.99
C GLN A 104 17.55 2.47 3.21
N PRO A 105 17.38 2.99 4.44
CA PRO A 105 17.19 2.15 5.60
C PRO A 105 15.93 1.30 5.41
N HIS A 106 16.09 -0.02 5.48
CA HIS A 106 14.99 -1.00 5.51
C HIS A 106 14.92 -1.57 6.93
N GLU A 107 13.71 -1.86 7.41
CA GLU A 107 13.46 -2.35 8.77
C GLU A 107 14.29 -3.59 9.13
N GLY A 108 14.68 -3.69 10.41
CA GLY A 108 15.24 -4.91 11.01
C GLY A 108 16.52 -4.73 11.82
N ASN A 109 16.97 -3.49 12.05
CA ASN A 109 18.13 -3.24 12.89
C ASN A 109 17.68 -2.85 14.31
N MET A 110 18.20 -3.53 15.32
CA MET A 110 17.94 -3.33 16.76
C MET A 110 18.07 -1.86 17.25
N PHE A 111 18.75 -1.01 16.50
CA PHE A 111 18.77 0.45 16.69
C PHE A 111 17.42 1.17 16.46
N GLU A 112 16.45 0.57 15.75
CA GLU A 112 15.12 1.14 15.48
C GLU A 112 14.23 1.24 16.73
N PHE A 113 14.52 0.46 17.78
CA PHE A 113 13.85 0.57 19.07
C PHE A 113 14.28 1.80 19.88
N LEU A 114 15.41 2.43 19.52
CA LEU A 114 15.97 3.57 20.26
C LEU A 114 15.78 4.91 19.54
N TYR A 115 15.60 4.90 18.21
CA TYR A 115 15.47 6.09 17.37
C TYR A 115 14.58 5.84 16.15
N LYS A 116 13.68 6.78 15.82
CA LYS A 116 12.86 6.73 14.61
C LYS A 116 13.65 7.24 13.41
N ARG A 117 13.83 6.40 12.38
CA ARG A 117 14.54 6.73 11.14
C ARG A 117 13.55 7.14 10.07
N ARG A 118 13.95 8.07 9.20
CA ARG A 118 13.16 8.50 8.05
C ARG A 118 14.06 8.66 6.84
N SER A 119 13.64 8.11 5.70
CA SER A 119 14.31 8.25 4.41
C SER A 119 13.34 8.84 3.40
N ILE A 120 13.80 9.83 2.63
CA ILE A 120 13.00 10.57 1.67
C ILE A 120 13.73 10.52 0.32
N GLY A 121 13.11 9.88 -0.67
CA GLY A 121 13.60 9.85 -2.05
C GLY A 121 12.68 10.67 -2.96
N MET A 122 13.23 11.67 -3.64
CA MET A 122 12.52 12.49 -4.63
C MET A 122 13.11 12.24 -6.03
N ALA A 123 12.25 11.94 -7.00
CA ALA A 123 12.65 11.90 -8.41
C ALA A 123 12.69 13.32 -9.00
N ALA A 124 13.63 13.57 -9.91
CA ALA A 124 13.72 14.81 -10.68
C ALA A 124 12.60 14.94 -11.72
#